data_AF-A0A8J6TQC8-F1
#
_entry.id   AF-A0A8J6TQC8-F1
#
_cell.length_a   1.000
_cell.length_b   1.000
_cell.length_c   1.000
_cell.angle_alpha   90.00
_cell.angle_beta   90.00
_cell.angle_gamma   90.00
#
_symmetry.space_group_name_H-M   'P 1'
#
loop_
_entity.id
_entity.type
_entity.pdbx_description
1 polymer ?
#
loop_
_entity_poly.entity_id
_entity_poly.type
_entity_poly.pdbx_seq_one_letter_code
_entity_poly.pdbx_strand_id
1 'polypeptide(L)'
;MAKHSHNHVETYDGLIGFGLDRETDENTVIYYLQKFSDDELMSIIIKKMSADELEEIFNMLIRLIKNHLTHKEYHTLFLKDNL
;
A
#
# COMPACT_ATOMS: atom_id res chain seq x y z
N MET A 1 18.65 8.99 1.82
CA MET A 1 17.42 8.54 1.12
C MET A 1 16.49 7.91 2.15
N ALA A 2 15.18 8.09 2.03
CA ALA A 2 14.22 7.46 2.94
C ALA A 2 14.25 5.92 2.77
N LYS A 3 13.99 5.16 3.85
CA LYS A 3 13.92 3.68 3.82
C LYS A 3 12.71 3.17 3.00
N HIS A 4 11.70 4.01 2.80
CA HIS A 4 10.49 3.73 2.02
C HIS A 4 10.40 4.65 0.80
N SER A 5 9.77 4.18 -0.28
CA SER A 5 9.67 4.90 -1.57
C SER A 5 8.32 4.66 -2.22
N HIS A 6 7.69 5.72 -2.72
CA HIS A 6 6.40 5.70 -3.42
C HIS A 6 6.57 6.26 -4.83
N ASN A 7 7.28 5.53 -5.70
CA ASN A 7 7.63 6.04 -7.03
C ASN A 7 6.61 5.65 -8.12
N HIS A 8 5.81 4.60 -7.91
CA HIS A 8 4.91 4.07 -8.93
C HIS A 8 3.83 5.09 -9.31
N VAL A 9 3.30 5.83 -8.33
CA VAL A 9 2.33 6.91 -8.55
C VAL A 9 2.88 8.04 -9.44
N GLU A 10 4.19 8.27 -9.42
CA GLU A 10 4.86 9.31 -10.21
C GLU A 10 5.35 8.81 -11.57
N THR A 11 5.70 7.54 -11.68
CA THR A 11 6.36 6.99 -12.87
C THR A 11 5.46 6.16 -13.77
N TYR A 12 4.31 5.68 -13.28
CA TYR A 12 3.40 4.89 -14.09
C TYR A 12 2.56 5.78 -15.00
N ASP A 13 2.67 5.57 -16.31
CA ASP A 13 1.98 6.31 -17.38
C ASP A 13 0.90 5.49 -18.10
N GLY A 14 0.64 4.26 -17.62
CA GLY A 14 -0.37 3.37 -18.15
C GLY A 14 -1.79 3.71 -17.70
N LEU A 15 -2.74 2.85 -18.11
CA LEU A 15 -4.15 3.04 -17.79
C LEU A 15 -4.42 2.79 -16.29
N ILE A 16 -5.15 3.69 -15.66
CA ILE A 16 -5.71 3.50 -14.32
C ILE A 16 -7.18 3.12 -14.46
N GLY A 17 -7.52 1.89 -14.10
CA GLY A 17 -8.87 1.34 -14.18
C GLY A 17 -8.95 -0.07 -13.59
N PHE A 18 -10.01 -0.35 -12.84
CA PHE A 18 -10.20 -1.66 -12.20
C PHE A 18 -11.29 -2.47 -12.92
N GLY A 19 -11.06 -3.76 -13.15
CA GLY A 19 -11.96 -4.71 -13.80
C GLY A 19 -11.71 -4.94 -15.30
N LEU A 20 -10.58 -4.47 -15.84
CA LEU A 20 -10.24 -4.62 -17.27
C LEU A 20 -9.43 -5.89 -17.52
N ASP A 21 -8.27 -5.98 -16.87
CA ASP A 21 -7.37 -7.13 -16.91
C ASP A 21 -6.51 -7.14 -15.65
N ARG A 22 -5.86 -8.29 -15.40
CA ARG A 22 -5.11 -8.52 -14.16
C ARG A 22 -3.95 -7.53 -13.96
N GLU A 23 -3.23 -7.20 -15.02
CA GLU A 23 -2.07 -6.31 -14.95
C GLU A 23 -2.51 -4.87 -14.67
N THR A 24 -3.55 -4.41 -15.38
CA THR A 24 -4.12 -3.08 -15.16
C THR A 24 -4.72 -2.94 -13.75
N ASP A 25 -5.35 -3.99 -13.23
CA ASP A 25 -5.86 -4.03 -11.85
C ASP A 25 -4.72 -3.92 -10.82
N GLU A 26 -3.63 -4.65 -11.02
CA GLU A 26 -2.45 -4.60 -10.14
C GLU A 26 -1.84 -3.20 -10.11
N ASN A 27 -1.61 -2.59 -11.27
CA ASN A 27 -1.09 -1.22 -11.37
C ASN A 27 -2.05 -0.21 -10.71
N THR A 28 -3.35 -0.35 -10.94
CA THR A 28 -4.37 0.50 -10.34
C THR A 28 -4.35 0.42 -8.81
N VAL A 29 -4.27 -0.79 -8.24
CA VAL A 29 -4.19 -0.96 -6.77
C VAL A 29 -2.91 -0.33 -6.21
N ILE A 30 -1.75 -0.54 -6.85
CA ILE A 30 -0.48 0.08 -6.41
C ILE A 30 -0.58 1.60 -6.44
N TYR A 31 -1.12 2.16 -7.54
CA TYR A 31 -1.28 3.59 -7.75
C TYR A 31 -2.13 4.23 -6.64
N TYR A 32 -3.30 3.65 -6.35
CA TYR A 32 -4.19 4.18 -5.30
C TYR A 32 -3.60 4.00 -3.90
N LEU A 33 -2.93 2.88 -3.61
CA LEU A 33 -2.28 2.68 -2.32
C LEU A 33 -1.19 3.72 -2.07
N GLN A 34 -0.37 4.04 -3.07
CA GLN A 34 0.65 5.07 -2.93
C GLN A 34 0.07 6.48 -2.78
N LYS A 35 -1.00 6.83 -3.52
CA LYS A 35 -1.70 8.11 -3.31
C LYS A 35 -2.33 8.20 -1.93
N PHE A 36 -2.96 7.12 -1.49
CA PHE A 36 -3.62 7.06 -0.18
C PHE A 36 -2.61 7.21 0.96
N SER A 37 -1.44 6.58 0.84
CA SER A 37 -0.38 6.61 1.84
C SER A 37 0.51 7.87 1.80
N ASP A 38 0.16 8.88 1.01
CA ASP A 38 0.87 10.17 1.02
C ASP A 38 0.83 10.80 2.44
N ASP A 39 1.95 11.35 2.89
CA ASP A 39 2.11 11.84 4.27
C ASP A 39 1.13 12.99 4.59
N GLU A 40 0.91 13.91 3.65
CA GLU A 40 0.00 15.04 3.85
C GLU A 40 -1.45 14.57 3.92
N LEU A 41 -1.86 13.72 2.97
CA LEU A 41 -3.20 13.13 2.98
C LEU A 41 -3.44 12.30 4.25
N MET A 42 -2.47 11.45 4.63
CA MET A 42 -2.59 10.58 5.80
C MET A 42 -2.76 11.38 7.09
N SER A 43 -2.07 12.52 7.22
CA SER A 43 -2.17 13.40 8.40
C SER A 43 -3.59 13.95 8.64
N ILE A 44 -4.42 13.97 7.58
CA ILE A 44 -5.80 14.46 7.58
C ILE A 44 -6.79 13.30 7.67
N ILE A 45 -6.67 12.31 6.77
CA ILE A 45 -7.69 11.27 6.60
C ILE A 45 -7.75 10.31 7.80
N ILE A 46 -6.61 9.99 8.43
CA ILE A 46 -6.57 9.07 9.58
C ILE A 46 -7.42 9.59 10.76
N LYS A 47 -7.49 10.91 10.93
CA LYS A 47 -8.25 11.56 12.01
C LYS A 47 -9.75 11.59 11.74
N LYS A 48 -10.15 11.34 10.49
CA LYS A 48 -11.56 11.33 10.06
C LYS A 48 -12.17 9.94 10.11
N MET A 49 -11.35 8.90 10.16
CA MET A 49 -11.79 7.50 10.24
C MET A 49 -12.32 7.18 11.64
N SER A 50 -13.40 6.42 11.67
CA SER A 50 -13.92 5.76 12.86
C SER A 50 -12.99 4.62 13.31
N ALA A 51 -13.20 4.12 14.54
CA ALA A 51 -12.44 2.98 15.05
C ALA A 51 -12.59 1.73 14.16
N ASP A 52 -13.80 1.48 13.64
CA ASP A 52 -14.10 0.34 12.79
C ASP A 52 -13.36 0.44 11.44
N GLU A 53 -13.30 1.63 10.83
CA GLU A 53 -12.55 1.86 9.58
C GLU A 53 -11.03 1.70 9.78
N LEU A 54 -10.50 2.14 10.92
CA LEU A 54 -9.09 1.92 11.28
C LEU A 54 -8.77 0.43 11.42
N GLU A 55 -9.65 -0.31 12.10
CA GLU A 55 -9.53 -1.76 12.28
C GLU A 55 -9.64 -2.51 10.94
N GLU A 56 -10.55 -2.09 10.05
CA GLU A 56 -10.72 -2.68 8.72
C GLU A 56 -9.43 -2.59 7.89
N ILE A 57 -8.82 -1.40 7.82
CA ILE A 57 -7.56 -1.19 7.10
C ILE A 57 -6.46 -2.05 7.71
N PHE A 58 -6.30 -2.03 9.04
CA PHE A 58 -5.27 -2.81 9.71
C PHE A 58 -5.42 -4.31 9.44
N ASN A 59 -6.64 -4.85 9.60
CA ASN A 59 -6.94 -6.26 9.39
C ASN A 59 -6.72 -6.66 7.93
N MET A 60 -7.10 -5.83 6.97
CA MET A 60 -6.83 -6.05 5.55
C MET A 60 -5.33 -6.16 5.28
N LEU A 61 -4.53 -5.18 5.72
CA LEU A 61 -3.09 -5.13 5.50
C LEU A 61 -2.39 -6.34 6.11
N ILE A 62 -2.66 -6.64 7.38
CA ILE A 62 -2.03 -7.76 8.09
C ILE A 62 -2.41 -9.10 7.46
N ARG A 63 -3.67 -9.29 7.05
CA ARG A 63 -4.12 -10.51 6.37
C ARG A 63 -3.37 -10.71 5.06
N LEU A 64 -3.24 -9.68 4.22
CA LEU A 64 -2.53 -9.77 2.95
C LEU A 64 -1.03 -10.05 3.14
N ILE A 65 -0.39 -9.35 4.08
CA ILE A 65 1.02 -9.57 4.42
C ILE A 65 1.25 -11.02 4.87
N LYS A 66 0.43 -11.53 5.79
CA LYS A 66 0.56 -12.91 6.31
C LYS A 66 0.30 -13.98 5.25
N ASN A 67 -0.62 -13.73 4.34
CA ASN A 67 -0.99 -14.70 3.32
C ASN A 67 0.03 -14.80 2.18
N HIS A 68 0.81 -13.75 1.94
CA HIS A 68 1.64 -13.64 0.73
C HIS A 68 3.14 -13.47 0.98
N LEU A 69 3.58 -13.01 2.16
CA LEU A 69 5.00 -12.90 2.47
C LEU A 69 5.51 -14.11 3.24
N THR A 70 6.66 -14.62 2.83
CA THR A 70 7.46 -15.51 3.67
C THR A 70 8.04 -14.74 4.87
N HIS A 71 8.50 -15.47 5.89
CA HIS A 71 9.20 -14.87 7.04
C HIS A 71 10.36 -13.96 6.61
N LYS A 72 11.17 -14.41 5.63
CA LYS A 72 12.29 -13.62 5.12
C LYS A 72 11.82 -12.33 4.44
N GLU A 73 10.79 -12.40 3.59
CA GLU A 73 10.25 -11.22 2.91
C GLU A 73 9.62 -10.23 3.88
N TYR A 74 8.91 -10.71 4.91
CA TYR A 74 8.37 -9.85 5.96
C TYR A 74 9.47 -9.04 6.67
N HIS A 75 10.53 -9.70 7.13
CA HIS A 75 11.63 -9.00 7.82
C HIS A 75 12.44 -8.07 6.89
N THR A 76 12.69 -8.49 5.65
CA THR A 76 13.56 -7.73 4.71
C THR A 76 12.82 -6.61 4.00
N LEU A 77 11.60 -6.86 3.51
CA LEU A 77 10.86 -5.93 2.67
C LEU A 77 9.91 -5.04 3.47
N PHE A 78 9.19 -5.60 4.45
CA PHE A 78 8.22 -4.87 5.26
C PHE A 78 8.87 -4.19 6.47
N LEU A 79 9.55 -4.95 7.35
CA LEU A 79 10.19 -4.38 8.55
C LEU A 79 11.51 -3.65 8.26
N LYS A 80 12.16 -3.95 7.12
CA LYS A 80 13.48 -3.39 6.75
C LYS A 80 14.57 -3.69 7.80
N ASP A 81 14.48 -4.85 8.46
CA ASP A 81 15.37 -5.26 9.58
C ASP A 81 16.78 -5.67 9.12
N ASN A 82 16.91 -6.13 7.87
CA ASN A 82 18.18 -6.60 7.29
C ASN A 82 18.79 -5.58 6.32
N LEU A 83 18.43 -4.30 6.45
CA LEU A 83 18.91 -3.16 5.67
C LEU A 83 19.63 -2.12 6.54
#